data_AF-A0A7J9FVB1-F1
#
_entry.id   AF-A0A7J9FVB1-F1
#
_cell.length_a   1.000
_cell.length_b   1.000
_cell.length_c   1.000
_cell.angle_alpha   90.00
_cell.angle_beta   90.00
_cell.angle_gamma   90.00
#
_symmetry.space_group_name_H-M   'P 1'
#
loop_
_entity.id
_entity.type
_entity.pdbx_description
1 polymer ?
#
loop_
_entity_poly.entity_id
_entity_poly.type
_entity_poly.pdbx_seq_one_letter_code
_entity_poly.pdbx_strand_id
1 'polypeptide(L)'
;MHNIINQRNREDLKKFMEMGLEPPPNMPQVFKDCIQVLGGSEIKLVIQKFLQVTYLRPQQNRLSISLKQIRSSFLNEDEERMFNAKR
;
A
#
# COMPACT_ATOMS: atom_id res chain seq x y z
N MET A 1 -21.76 -13.48 0.46
CA MET A 1 -20.61 -12.61 0.78
C MET A 1 -19.38 -13.20 0.09
N HIS A 2 -18.93 -12.60 -1.02
CA HIS A 2 -17.81 -13.14 -1.78
C HIS A 2 -16.50 -12.89 -1.04
N ASN A 3 -15.83 -13.98 -0.65
CA ASN A 3 -14.46 -14.02 -0.14
C ASN A 3 -13.48 -13.57 -1.24
N ILE A 4 -13.23 -12.27 -1.35
CA ILE A 4 -12.14 -11.72 -2.14
C ILE A 4 -10.88 -11.70 -1.27
N ILE A 5 -10.41 -12.88 -0.85
CA ILE A 5 -9.02 -13.03 -0.43
C ILE A 5 -8.24 -13.35 -1.71
N ASN A 6 -8.11 -12.33 -2.55
CA ASN A 6 -7.36 -12.42 -3.78
C ASN A 6 -5.91 -12.74 -3.41
N GLN A 7 -5.38 -13.79 -4.03
CA GLN A 7 -4.12 -14.44 -3.68
C GLN A 7 -2.99 -13.41 -3.59
N ARG A 8 -2.67 -12.99 -2.36
CA ARG A 8 -1.44 -12.24 -2.05
C ARG A 8 -0.30 -13.00 -2.69
N ASN A 9 0.73 -12.29 -3.15
CA ASN A 9 2.00 -12.96 -3.43
C ASN A 9 2.45 -13.61 -2.11
N ARG A 10 2.19 -14.92 -1.93
CA ARG A 10 2.37 -15.64 -0.66
C ARG A 10 3.79 -15.45 -0.14
N GLU A 11 4.73 -15.31 -1.07
CA GLU A 11 6.15 -15.11 -0.80
C GLU A 11 6.45 -13.76 -0.12
N ASP A 12 5.84 -12.65 -0.56
CA ASP A 12 6.09 -11.34 0.06
C ASP A 12 5.54 -11.31 1.49
N LEU A 13 4.32 -11.83 1.71
CA LEU A 13 3.73 -11.91 3.04
C LEU A 13 4.54 -12.83 3.97
N LYS A 14 4.92 -14.01 3.48
CA LYS A 14 5.74 -14.95 4.24
C LYS A 14 7.07 -14.30 4.64
N LYS A 15 7.71 -13.60 3.72
CA LYS A 15 8.94 -12.84 3.99
C LYS A 15 8.75 -11.71 5.00
N PHE A 16 7.63 -10.99 4.95
CA PHE A 16 7.32 -9.98 5.99
C PHE A 16 7.16 -10.63 7.37
N MET A 17 6.48 -11.77 7.47
CA MET A 17 6.34 -12.51 8.73
C MET A 17 7.69 -13.02 9.26
N GLU A 18 8.51 -13.62 8.40
CA GLU A 18 9.85 -14.12 8.75
C GLU A 18 10.78 -13.01 9.28
N MET A 19 10.61 -11.78 8.79
CA MET A 19 11.38 -10.62 9.25
C MET A 19 10.71 -9.83 10.37
N GLY A 20 9.61 -10.32 10.95
CA GLY A 20 8.90 -9.65 12.05
C GLY A 20 8.26 -8.30 11.66
N LEU A 21 7.94 -8.13 10.37
CA LEU A 21 7.32 -6.92 9.82
C LEU A 21 5.78 -7.03 9.73
N GLU A 22 5.21 -8.12 10.23
CA GLU A 22 3.77 -8.33 10.41
C GLU A 22 3.46 -8.59 11.90
N PRO A 23 2.40 -7.98 12.47
CA PRO A 23 1.60 -6.93 11.84
C PRO A 23 2.44 -5.66 11.61
N PRO A 24 2.08 -4.82 10.62
CA PRO A 24 2.83 -3.59 10.35
C PRO A 24 2.77 -2.67 11.57
N PRO A 25 3.85 -1.93 11.87
CA PRO A 25 3.84 -1.00 12.99
C PRO A 25 2.81 0.10 12.80
N ASN A 26 2.30 0.62 13.91
CA ASN A 26 1.46 1.81 13.88
C ASN A 26 2.24 3.02 13.32
N MET A 27 1.53 3.90 12.62
CA MET A 27 2.10 5.15 12.12
C MET A 27 2.68 5.98 13.30
N PRO A 28 3.90 6.52 13.19
CA PRO A 28 4.46 7.40 14.20
C PRO A 28 3.56 8.61 14.49
N GLN A 29 3.47 9.01 15.76
CA GLN A 29 2.54 10.06 16.20
C GLN A 29 2.76 11.38 15.44
N VAL A 30 4.01 11.77 15.18
CA VAL A 30 4.36 12.96 14.41
C VAL A 30 3.65 13.03 13.05
N PHE A 31 3.48 11.90 12.36
CA PHE A 31 2.78 11.87 11.07
C PHE A 31 1.26 11.93 11.25
N LYS A 32 0.72 11.35 12.32
CA LYS A 32 -0.70 11.47 12.66
C LYS A 32 -1.07 12.93 12.96
N ASP A 33 -0.23 13.61 13.73
CA ASP A 33 -0.41 15.02 14.08
C ASP A 33 -0.37 15.90 12.82
N CYS A 34 0.59 15.65 11.91
CA CYS A 34 0.66 16.34 10.62
C CYS A 34 -0.62 16.13 9.77
N ILE A 35 -1.12 14.89 9.69
CA ILE A 35 -2.36 14.59 8.96
C ILE A 35 -3.54 15.36 9.56
N GLN A 36 -3.65 15.38 10.89
CA GLN A 36 -4.70 16.09 11.60
C GLN A 36 -4.65 17.60 11.36
N VAL A 37 -3.46 18.22 11.39
CA VAL A 37 -3.27 19.65 11.08
C VAL A 37 -3.69 19.99 9.65
N LEU A 38 -3.50 19.07 8.70
CA LEU A 38 -3.95 19.22 7.32
C LEU A 38 -5.45 18.93 7.12
N GLY A 39 -6.20 18.67 8.19
CA GLY A 39 -7.64 18.35 8.14
C GLY A 39 -7.94 16.90 7.72
N GLY A 40 -6.93 16.05 7.62
CA GLY A 40 -7.09 14.61 7.40
C GLY A 40 -7.39 13.87 8.70
N SER A 41 -8.12 12.76 8.61
CA SER A 41 -8.50 11.93 9.76
C SER A 41 -8.37 10.43 9.50
N GLU A 42 -8.46 10.02 8.24
CA GLU A 42 -8.45 8.62 7.86
C GLU A 42 -7.02 8.12 7.61
N ILE A 43 -6.54 7.22 8.47
CA ILE A 43 -5.21 6.61 8.35
C ILE A 43 -5.38 5.15 7.92
N LYS A 44 -4.88 4.83 6.72
CA LYS A 44 -4.91 3.49 6.14
C LYS A 44 -3.54 3.10 5.60
N LEU A 45 -3.11 1.86 5.86
CA LEU A 45 -1.93 1.29 5.20
C LEU A 45 -2.33 0.78 3.80
N VAL A 46 -1.95 1.51 2.75
CA VAL A 46 -2.30 1.14 1.37
C VAL A 46 -1.40 0.03 0.83
N ILE A 47 -0.08 0.13 1.05
CA ILE A 47 0.91 -0.87 0.60
C ILE A 47 2.03 -1.05 1.64
N GLN A 48 2.70 -2.20 1.59
CA GLN A 48 3.99 -2.45 2.22
C GLN A 48 4.87 -3.16 1.19
N LYS A 49 6.07 -2.63 0.92
CA LYS A 49 6.89 -3.09 -0.21
C LYS A 49 8.38 -3.08 0.14
N PHE A 50 9.08 -4.13 -0.26
CA PHE A 50 10.55 -4.10 -0.31
C PHE A 50 11.02 -3.28 -1.50
N LEU A 51 11.84 -2.27 -1.23
CA LEU A 51 12.50 -1.51 -2.28
C LEU A 51 13.66 -2.32 -2.83
N GLN A 52 13.59 -2.63 -4.12
CA GLN A 52 14.73 -3.19 -4.87
C GLN A 52 15.67 -2.05 -5.29
N VAL A 53 16.96 -2.36 -5.43
CA VAL A 53 18.01 -1.40 -5.83
C VAL A 53 17.69 -0.68 -7.15
N THR A 54 16.93 -1.33 -8.04
CA THR A 54 16.40 -0.73 -9.27
C THR A 54 15.59 0.54 -8.99
N TYR A 55 14.67 0.53 -8.01
CA TYR A 55 13.88 1.71 -7.64
C TYR A 55 14.69 2.89 -7.12
N LEU A 56 15.96 2.69 -6.76
CA LEU A 56 16.84 3.74 -6.24
C LEU A 56 17.73 4.35 -7.34
N ARG A 57 17.63 3.88 -8.58
CA ARG A 57 18.42 4.43 -9.69
C ARG A 57 17.84 5.80 -10.11
N PRO A 58 18.67 6.83 -10.35
CA PRO A 58 18.21 8.19 -10.71
C PRO A 58 17.28 8.28 -11.94
N GLN A 59 17.33 7.27 -12.81
CA GLN A 59 16.53 7.19 -14.03
C GLN A 59 15.20 6.46 -13.82
N GLN A 60 14.97 5.88 -12.65
CA GLN A 60 13.82 5.03 -12.32
C GLN A 60 12.96 5.70 -11.22
N ASN A 61 12.59 6.97 -11.45
CA ASN A 61 11.77 7.84 -10.57
C ASN A 61 10.29 7.39 -10.47
N ARG A 62 10.04 6.09 -10.36
CA ARG A 62 8.70 5.49 -10.33
C ARG A 62 8.66 4.38 -9.30
N LEU A 63 7.66 4.43 -8.42
CA LEU A 63 7.34 3.34 -7.50
C LEU A 63 6.15 2.54 -8.06
N SER A 64 6.43 1.34 -8.58
CA SER A 64 5.37 0.48 -9.13
C SER A 64 4.53 -0.12 -8.01
N ILE A 65 3.22 0.09 -8.05
CA ILE A 65 2.24 -0.48 -7.13
C ILE A 65 1.40 -1.50 -7.89
N SER A 66 1.57 -2.78 -7.58
CA SER A 66 0.70 -3.82 -8.13
C SER A 66 -0.59 -3.90 -7.30
N LEU A 67 -1.72 -4.11 -7.96
CA LEU A 67 -3.01 -4.29 -7.27
C LEU A 67 -3.01 -5.43 -6.25
N LYS A 68 -2.20 -6.47 -6.49
CA LYS A 68 -2.05 -7.59 -5.55
C LYS A 68 -1.35 -7.19 -4.24
N GLN A 69 -0.72 -6.02 -4.20
CA GLN A 69 0.00 -5.48 -3.04
C GLN A 69 -0.84 -4.46 -2.26
N ILE A 70 -2.01 -4.04 -2.77
CA ILE A 70 -2.89 -3.09 -2.11
C ILE A 70 -3.60 -3.81 -0.95
N ARG A 71 -3.50 -3.25 0.26
CA ARG A 71 -4.11 -3.79 1.49
C ARG A 71 -5.44 -3.12 1.84
N SER A 72 -5.70 -1.93 1.31
CA SER A 72 -6.89 -1.14 1.61
C SER A 72 -7.30 -0.33 0.39
N SER A 73 -8.61 -0.20 0.15
CA SER A 73 -9.14 0.70 -0.87
C SER A 73 -8.76 2.14 -0.54
N PHE A 74 -8.21 2.83 -1.54
CA PHE A 74 -7.75 4.22 -1.41
C PHE A 74 -8.22 5.10 -2.57
N LEU A 75 -8.78 4.50 -3.62
CA LEU A 75 -9.40 5.23 -4.73
C LEU A 75 -10.84 5.58 -4.33
N ASN A 76 -11.29 6.75 -4.73
CA ASN A 76 -12.72 7.07 -4.72
C ASN A 76 -13.45 6.38 -5.88
N GLU A 77 -14.78 6.46 -5.90
CA GLU A 77 -15.59 5.75 -6.91
C GLU A 77 -15.25 6.17 -8.35
N ASP A 78 -15.00 7.46 -8.58
CA ASP A 78 -14.69 7.97 -9.92
C ASP A 78 -13.29 7.53 -10.37
N GLU A 79 -12.31 7.57 -9.45
CA GLU A 79 -10.96 7.05 -9.67
C GLU A 79 -10.97 5.55 -9.96
N GLU A 80 -11.78 4.78 -9.24
CA GLU A 80 -11.93 3.35 -9.45
C GLU A 80 -12.59 3.05 -10.80
N ARG A 81 -13.65 3.79 -11.17
CA ARG A 81 -14.28 3.68 -12.50
C ARG A 81 -13.28 3.99 -13.60
N MET A 82 -12.53 5.09 -13.49
CA MET A 82 -11.51 5.48 -14.48
C MET A 82 -10.40 4.42 -14.57
N PHE A 83 -9.97 3.88 -13.45
CA PHE A 83 -8.92 2.85 -13.41
C PHE A 83 -9.38 1.56 -14.09
N ASN A 84 -10.62 1.12 -13.85
CA ASN A 84 -11.18 -0.09 -14.42
C ASN A 84 -11.56 0.05 -15.90
N ALA A 85 -11.90 1.26 -16.37
CA ALA A 85 -12.21 1.51 -17.78
C ALA A 85 -10.98 1.42 -18.72
N LYS A 86 -9.76 1.54 -18.17
CA LYS A 86 -8.50 1.46 -18.93
C LYS A 86 -7.95 0.04 -19.03
N ARG A 87 -8.72 -0.97 -18.63
CA ARG A 87 -8.23 -2.32 -18.34
C ARG A 87 -8.73 -3.38 -19.31
#